data_AF-A0A378MYC1-F1
#
_entry.id   AF-A0A378MYC1-F1
#
_cell.length_a   1.000
_cell.length_b   1.000
_cell.length_c   1.000
_cell.angle_alpha   90.00
_cell.angle_beta   90.00
_cell.angle_gamma   90.00
#
_symmetry.space_group_name_H-M   'P 1'
#
loop_
_entity.id
_entity.type
_entity.pdbx_description
1 polymer ?
#
loop_
_entity_poly.entity_id
_entity_poly.type
_entity_poly.pdbx_seq_one_letter_code
_entity_poly.pdbx_strand_id
1 'polypeptide(L)'
;MEAGVAGLAAIGAANSLGAIVRAFDSRPEVKEQVKSMGADFLEIDFEEEGGSGDGYAKVMSEEFNRRAMALYAEQAKEVDIIITTAAIPGKPAPRLITKEMVDSMKPGSVIVDLAAATGGNCEYTKAGEIVVTDNQVKVIGYTDFPARLPTQSSQLYGTNLVNLLKLLAPNKDGQIEINFDDVVLRGVTVVRDGELTWPAPPIQVSAQLQKQAAAPQAVKKEEKTCRPSSEIWRDGSSRCAVPMACICGSGSVFIAFYRIRSRLCGRVLCGLERQPRTTYPINGGNKCDFRDYHRRCGITNCPTDR
;
A
#
# COMPACT_ATOMS: atom_id res chain seq x y z
N MET A 1 6.55 5.89 11.51
CA MET A 1 5.78 6.94 12.20
C MET A 1 5.05 7.76 11.16
N GLU A 2 3.76 7.95 11.38
CA GLU A 2 2.75 8.40 10.43
C GLU A 2 2.58 7.45 9.23
N ALA A 3 1.34 7.10 8.92
CA ALA A 3 0.95 6.15 7.89
C ALA A 3 0.20 6.88 6.76
N GLY A 4 0.75 8.01 6.32
CA GLY A 4 0.40 8.60 5.02
C GLY A 4 0.90 7.74 3.85
N VAL A 5 0.87 8.28 2.62
CA VAL A 5 1.28 7.55 1.41
C VAL A 5 2.71 6.97 1.53
N ALA A 6 3.66 7.79 2.00
CA ALA A 6 5.04 7.35 2.21
C ALA A 6 5.16 6.31 3.33
N GLY A 7 4.42 6.49 4.44
CA GLY A 7 4.40 5.55 5.55
C GLY A 7 3.83 4.19 5.17
N LEU A 8 2.71 4.14 4.45
CA LEU A 8 2.13 2.90 3.94
C LEU A 8 3.06 2.20 2.94
N ALA A 9 3.71 2.95 2.05
CA ALA A 9 4.70 2.38 1.13
C ALA A 9 5.89 1.76 1.89
N ALA A 10 6.35 2.42 2.95
CA ALA A 10 7.42 1.91 3.82
C ALA A 10 6.98 0.63 4.57
N ILE A 11 5.76 0.61 5.11
CA ILE A 11 5.18 -0.57 5.76
C ILE A 11 5.12 -1.76 4.79
N GLY A 12 4.59 -1.53 3.58
CA GLY A 12 4.48 -2.58 2.57
C GLY A 12 5.84 -3.13 2.15
N ALA A 13 6.83 -2.26 1.93
CA ALA A 13 8.18 -2.67 1.60
C ALA A 13 8.83 -3.47 2.74
N ALA A 14 8.77 -2.98 3.97
CA ALA A 14 9.35 -3.66 5.13
C ALA A 14 8.70 -5.02 5.41
N ASN A 15 7.37 -5.10 5.35
CA ASN A 15 6.66 -6.36 5.54
C ASN A 15 6.98 -7.36 4.41
N SER A 16 7.13 -6.90 3.16
CA SER A 16 7.54 -7.77 2.05
C SER A 16 8.95 -8.37 2.22
N LEU A 17 9.81 -7.71 2.99
CA LEU A 17 11.14 -8.19 3.37
C LEU A 17 11.12 -9.12 4.58
N GLY A 18 9.94 -9.37 5.17
CA GLY A 18 9.77 -10.23 6.34
C GLY A 18 10.06 -9.55 7.68
N ALA A 19 10.15 -8.22 7.71
CA ALA A 19 10.31 -7.48 8.96
C ALA A 19 9.00 -7.46 9.76
N ILE A 20 9.10 -7.48 11.09
CA ILE A 20 7.97 -7.20 11.98
C ILE A 20 7.78 -5.68 12.00
N VAL A 21 6.66 -5.20 11.44
CA VAL A 21 6.41 -3.77 11.27
C VAL A 21 5.42 -3.28 12.32
N ARG A 22 5.79 -2.23 13.04
CA ARG A 22 4.91 -1.49 13.94
C ARG A 22 4.73 -0.07 13.39
N ALA A 23 3.52 0.44 13.39
CA ALA A 23 3.22 1.77 12.87
C ALA A 23 2.29 2.55 13.80
N PHE A 24 2.44 3.87 13.79
CA PHE A 24 1.64 4.80 14.57
C PHE A 24 1.20 5.95 13.64
N ASP A 25 -0.06 6.36 13.73
CA ASP A 25 -0.61 7.56 13.08
C ASP A 25 -1.65 8.16 14.04
N SER A 26 -1.79 9.48 14.07
CA SER A 26 -2.79 10.15 14.91
C SER A 26 -4.21 9.95 14.40
N ARG A 27 -4.39 9.57 13.13
CA ARG A 27 -5.69 9.38 12.48
C ARG A 27 -6.21 7.95 12.70
N PRO A 28 -7.37 7.77 13.34
CA PRO A 28 -7.92 6.45 13.59
C PRO A 28 -8.33 5.71 12.31
N GLU A 29 -8.70 6.41 11.23
CA GLU A 29 -9.12 5.81 9.95
C GLU A 29 -8.00 5.02 9.25
N VAL A 30 -6.73 5.29 9.58
CA VAL A 30 -5.57 4.63 8.97
C VAL A 30 -5.27 3.28 9.63
N LYS A 31 -5.84 3.02 10.82
CA LYS A 31 -5.65 1.78 11.60
C LYS A 31 -5.96 0.53 10.80
N GLU A 32 -7.10 0.49 10.12
CA GLU A 32 -7.50 -0.66 9.31
C GLU A 32 -6.59 -0.85 8.09
N GLN A 33 -6.09 0.24 7.50
CA GLN A 33 -5.14 0.16 6.38
C GLN A 33 -3.82 -0.47 6.83
N VAL A 34 -3.25 -0.01 7.95
CA VAL A 34 -2.01 -0.55 8.52
C VAL A 34 -2.16 -2.04 8.85
N LYS A 35 -3.25 -2.43 9.52
CA LYS A 35 -3.53 -3.83 9.84
C LYS A 35 -3.70 -4.69 8.59
N SER A 36 -4.37 -4.18 7.55
CA SER A 36 -4.53 -4.90 6.28
C SER A 36 -3.20 -5.17 5.58
N MET A 37 -2.19 -4.33 5.82
CA MET A 37 -0.84 -4.48 5.31
C MET A 37 0.03 -5.39 6.18
N GLY A 38 -0.50 -5.97 7.25
CA GLY A 38 0.20 -6.92 8.13
C GLY A 38 1.12 -6.27 9.17
N ALA A 39 0.91 -4.99 9.48
CA ALA A 39 1.65 -4.28 10.52
C ALA A 39 0.81 -4.08 11.80
N ASP A 40 1.49 -4.04 12.94
CA ASP A 40 0.87 -3.75 14.23
C ASP A 40 0.63 -2.24 14.36
N PHE A 41 -0.62 -1.84 14.60
CA PHE A 41 -0.96 -0.45 14.84
C PHE A 41 -0.79 -0.13 16.33
N LEU A 42 0.09 0.80 16.65
CA LEU A 42 0.32 1.28 18.00
C LEU A 42 -0.76 2.29 18.36
N GLU A 43 -1.40 2.11 19.51
CA GLU A 43 -2.48 2.95 19.99
C GLU A 43 -2.00 3.73 21.23
N ILE A 44 -2.44 4.98 21.33
CA ILE A 44 -2.33 5.75 22.56
C ILE A 44 -3.72 5.74 23.16
N ASP A 45 -3.87 5.22 24.38
CA ASP A 45 -5.11 5.32 25.14
C ASP A 45 -5.36 6.79 25.49
N PHE A 46 -6.04 7.51 24.61
CA PHE A 46 -6.46 8.88 24.82
C PHE A 46 -7.68 9.16 23.92
N GLU A 47 -8.83 9.44 24.53
CA GLU A 47 -10.03 9.85 23.81
C GLU A 47 -9.91 11.34 23.45
N GLU A 48 -9.67 11.65 22.18
CA GLU A 48 -9.82 13.00 21.63
C GLU A 48 -10.53 12.93 20.26
N GLU A 49 -11.58 13.73 20.06
CA GLU A 49 -12.31 13.80 18.78
C GLU A 49 -11.45 14.53 17.73
N GLY A 50 -10.85 13.78 16.80
CA GLY A 50 -9.91 14.36 15.83
C GLY A 50 -9.93 13.71 14.46
N GLY A 51 -10.97 13.94 13.67
CA GLY A 51 -10.96 13.72 12.22
C GLY A 51 -10.93 15.06 11.48
N SER A 52 -9.95 15.29 10.61
CA SER A 52 -9.99 16.39 9.66
C SER A 52 -10.68 15.91 8.38
N GLY A 53 -11.66 16.68 7.89
CA GLY A 53 -12.41 16.32 6.68
C GLY A 53 -11.57 16.31 5.40
N ASP A 54 -10.31 16.77 5.46
CA ASP A 54 -9.39 16.92 4.33
C ASP A 54 -8.28 15.83 4.27
N GLY A 55 -8.23 14.91 5.24
CA GLY A 55 -7.27 13.80 5.27
C GLY A 55 -5.87 14.15 5.80
N TYR A 56 -5.61 15.38 6.26
CA TYR A 56 -4.32 15.78 6.87
C TYR A 56 -4.37 15.81 8.40
N ALA A 57 -3.32 15.37 9.10
CA ALA A 57 -3.30 15.36 10.57
C ALA A 57 -3.38 16.78 11.19
N LYS A 58 -4.25 16.97 12.20
CA LYS A 58 -4.38 18.21 12.99
C LYS A 58 -3.33 18.25 14.11
N VAL A 59 -2.92 19.45 14.54
CA VAL A 59 -2.07 19.63 15.72
C VAL A 59 -2.84 19.13 16.96
N MET A 60 -2.30 18.13 17.64
CA MET A 60 -2.92 17.45 18.78
C MET A 60 -2.63 18.16 20.11
N SER A 61 -3.40 17.84 21.14
CA SER A 61 -3.20 18.35 22.50
C SER A 61 -1.80 18.06 23.05
N GLU A 62 -1.33 18.90 23.98
CA GLU A 62 -0.01 18.74 24.61
C GLU A 62 0.10 17.39 25.36
N GLU A 63 -0.99 16.93 25.95
CA GLU A 63 -1.06 15.63 26.61
C GLU A 63 -0.94 14.46 25.63
N PHE A 64 -1.60 14.53 24.46
CA PHE A 64 -1.43 13.55 23.41
C PHE A 64 0.03 13.48 22.93
N ASN A 65 0.65 14.65 22.68
CA ASN A 65 2.05 14.72 22.26
C ASN A 65 2.97 14.11 23.33
N ARG A 66 2.74 14.38 24.62
CA ARG A 66 3.51 13.79 25.71
C ARG A 66 3.42 12.26 25.73
N ARG A 67 2.22 11.71 25.56
CA ARG A 67 2.02 10.26 25.49
C ARG A 67 2.63 9.64 24.24
N ALA A 68 2.55 10.33 23.10
CA ALA A 68 3.19 9.90 21.87
C ALA A 68 4.71 9.84 22.02
N MET A 69 5.32 10.87 22.63
CA MET A 69 6.76 10.87 22.92
C MET A 69 7.17 9.74 23.86
N ALA A 70 6.37 9.44 24.89
CA ALA A 70 6.62 8.31 25.78
C ALA A 70 6.53 6.96 25.05
N LEU A 71 5.54 6.79 24.17
CA LEU A 71 5.41 5.62 23.30
C LEU A 71 6.64 5.48 22.39
N TYR A 72 7.09 6.56 21.77
CA TYR A 72 8.26 6.55 20.89
C TYR A 72 9.53 6.18 21.63
N ALA A 73 9.75 6.73 22.83
CA ALA A 73 10.89 6.38 23.67
C ALA A 73 10.93 4.88 24.02
N GLU A 74 9.76 4.29 24.30
CA GLU A 74 9.69 2.87 24.62
C GLU A 74 9.94 1.99 23.40
N GLN A 75 9.36 2.35 22.26
CA GLN A 75 9.59 1.61 21.01
C GLN A 75 11.05 1.72 20.53
N ALA A 76 11.69 2.89 20.67
CA ALA A 76 13.05 3.14 20.20
C ALA A 76 14.09 2.16 20.77
N LYS A 77 13.89 1.69 22.01
CA LYS A 77 14.79 0.72 22.66
C LYS A 77 14.74 -0.66 22.02
N GLU A 78 13.60 -1.03 21.44
CA GLU A 78 13.36 -2.37 20.91
C GLU A 78 13.61 -2.46 19.41
N VAL A 79 13.21 -1.44 18.65
CA VAL A 79 13.21 -1.48 17.19
C VAL A 79 14.58 -1.23 16.57
N ASP A 80 14.86 -1.90 15.47
CA ASP A 80 16.15 -1.77 14.77
C ASP A 80 16.13 -0.66 13.70
N ILE A 81 14.95 -0.38 13.11
CA ILE A 81 14.77 0.63 12.06
C ILE A 81 13.57 1.54 12.39
N ILE A 82 13.78 2.85 12.33
CA ILE A 82 12.72 3.86 12.45
C ILE A 82 12.60 4.63 11.14
N ILE A 83 11.39 4.71 10.59
CA ILE A 83 11.07 5.55 9.42
C ILE A 83 10.10 6.63 9.85
N THR A 84 10.49 7.89 9.71
CA THR A 84 9.66 9.05 10.09
C THR A 84 9.18 9.80 8.85
N THR A 85 7.85 9.93 8.70
CA THR A 85 7.24 10.61 7.54
C THR A 85 6.36 11.79 7.92
N ALA A 86 6.50 12.28 9.16
CA ALA A 86 5.68 13.38 9.65
C ALA A 86 6.04 14.70 8.98
N ALA A 87 5.08 15.28 8.26
CA ALA A 87 5.27 16.52 7.53
C ALA A 87 3.95 17.28 7.42
N ILE A 88 3.95 18.54 7.87
CA ILE A 88 2.83 19.46 7.71
C ILE A 88 3.23 20.51 6.67
N PRO A 89 2.52 20.63 5.53
CA PRO A 89 2.82 21.64 4.52
C PRO A 89 2.89 23.06 5.11
N GLY A 90 3.95 23.80 4.78
CA GLY A 90 4.16 25.19 5.22
C GLY A 90 4.62 25.35 6.67
N LYS A 91 4.83 24.26 7.42
CA LYS A 91 5.40 24.29 8.77
C LYS A 91 6.69 23.46 8.85
N PRO A 92 7.60 23.79 9.78
CA PRO A 92 8.72 22.92 10.10
C PRO A 92 8.24 21.53 10.54
N ALA A 93 9.02 20.50 10.22
CA ALA A 93 8.75 19.14 10.69
C ALA A 93 8.76 19.08 12.23
N PRO A 94 7.82 18.38 12.86
CA PRO A 94 7.81 18.22 14.31
C PRO A 94 8.98 17.34 14.77
N ARG A 95 9.66 17.73 15.85
CA ARG A 95 10.72 16.89 16.46
C ARG A 95 10.07 15.77 17.27
N LEU A 96 9.99 14.58 16.68
CA LEU A 96 9.37 13.39 17.28
C LEU A 96 10.38 12.41 17.87
N ILE A 97 11.61 12.40 17.35
CA ILE A 97 12.69 11.53 17.84
C ILE A 97 13.78 12.43 18.44
N THR A 98 13.89 12.41 19.77
CA THR A 98 14.93 13.17 20.49
C THR A 98 16.27 12.45 20.46
N LYS A 99 17.37 13.18 20.74
CA LYS A 99 18.70 12.57 20.84
C LYS A 99 18.75 11.42 21.84
N GLU A 100 18.11 11.58 23.00
CA GLU A 100 18.09 10.55 24.05
C GLU A 100 17.40 9.26 23.57
N MET A 101 16.35 9.40 22.74
CA MET A 101 15.70 8.23 22.13
C MET A 101 16.64 7.52 21.17
N VAL A 102 17.36 8.26 20.32
CA VAL A 102 18.35 7.69 19.38
C VAL A 102 19.51 7.03 20.13
N ASP A 103 19.99 7.68 21.18
CA ASP A 103 21.09 7.18 22.01
C ASP A 103 20.72 5.88 22.75
N SER A 104 19.42 5.68 23.02
CA SER A 104 18.88 4.46 23.62
C SER A 104 18.70 3.29 22.64
N MET A 105 18.81 3.54 21.33
CA MET A 105 18.69 2.48 20.32
C MET A 105 19.90 1.55 20.34
N LYS A 106 19.71 0.35 19.78
CA LYS A 106 20.79 -0.63 19.62
C LYS A 106 21.87 -0.10 18.66
N PRO A 107 23.16 -0.37 18.91
CA PRO A 107 24.22 -0.04 17.96
C PRO A 107 23.97 -0.70 16.60
N GLY A 108 24.13 0.07 15.52
CA GLY A 108 23.86 -0.38 14.16
C GLY A 108 22.43 -0.17 13.68
N SER A 109 21.52 0.32 14.55
CA SER A 109 20.17 0.74 14.15
C SER A 109 20.20 1.83 13.08
N VAL A 110 19.08 1.97 12.36
CA VAL A 110 18.95 2.93 11.26
C VAL A 110 17.69 3.77 11.43
N ILE A 111 17.83 5.09 11.28
CA ILE A 111 16.71 6.03 11.19
C ILE A 111 16.68 6.57 9.76
N VAL A 112 15.52 6.53 9.11
CA VAL A 112 15.28 7.15 7.80
C VAL A 112 14.29 8.29 7.98
N ASP A 113 14.78 9.52 7.84
CA ASP A 113 13.98 10.72 8.05
C ASP A 113 13.55 11.34 6.72
N LEU A 114 12.29 11.08 6.32
CA LEU A 114 11.74 11.58 5.07
C LEU A 114 11.37 13.06 5.14
N ALA A 115 11.34 13.66 6.34
CA ALA A 115 11.05 15.08 6.53
C ALA A 115 12.31 15.94 6.66
N ALA A 116 13.48 15.42 6.33
CA ALA A 116 14.76 16.13 6.46
C ALA A 116 14.76 17.49 5.73
N ALA A 117 14.06 17.60 4.60
CA ALA A 117 13.97 18.83 3.81
C ALA A 117 13.26 19.99 4.54
N THR A 118 12.37 19.70 5.49
CA THR A 118 11.60 20.68 6.27
C THR A 118 12.05 20.77 7.73
N GLY A 119 13.26 20.30 8.03
CA GLY A 119 13.89 20.35 9.35
C GLY A 119 14.18 18.98 9.96
N GLY A 120 13.45 17.93 9.54
CA GLY A 120 13.59 16.56 10.04
C GLY A 120 12.79 16.29 11.32
N ASN A 121 12.29 15.06 11.43
CA ASN A 121 11.61 14.56 12.61
C ASN A 121 12.56 14.09 13.71
N CYS A 122 13.82 13.77 13.34
CA CYS A 122 14.86 13.35 14.27
C CYS A 122 15.85 14.50 14.54
N GLU A 123 16.23 14.67 15.80
CA GLU A 123 17.16 15.74 16.22
C GLU A 123 18.60 15.57 15.70
N TYR A 124 19.01 14.33 15.38
CA TYR A 124 20.30 14.05 14.75
C TYR A 124 20.29 14.28 13.24
N THR A 125 19.13 14.49 12.62
CA THR A 125 19.02 14.64 11.16
C THR A 125 19.78 15.88 10.67
N LYS A 126 20.67 15.66 9.70
CA LYS A 126 21.22 16.71 8.85
C LYS A 126 20.71 16.52 7.42
N ALA A 127 20.09 17.55 6.87
CA ALA A 127 19.49 17.49 5.53
C ALA A 127 20.56 17.20 4.47
N GLY A 128 20.32 16.19 3.64
CA GLY A 128 21.21 15.76 2.55
C GLY A 128 22.31 14.76 2.97
N GLU A 129 22.45 14.46 4.26
CA GLU A 129 23.57 13.68 4.78
C GLU A 129 23.13 12.39 5.50
N ILE A 130 24.07 11.48 5.69
CA ILE A 130 23.97 10.40 6.67
C ILE A 130 24.82 10.79 7.86
N VAL A 131 24.20 10.90 9.03
CA VAL A 131 24.88 11.10 10.31
C VAL A 131 25.05 9.76 10.99
N VAL A 132 26.25 9.47 11.48
CA VAL A 132 26.51 8.34 12.37
C VAL A 132 26.71 8.90 13.76
N THR A 133 25.88 8.49 14.71
CA THR A 133 25.95 8.91 16.11
C THR A 133 27.06 8.17 16.86
N ASP A 134 27.42 8.66 18.05
CA ASP A 134 28.45 8.04 18.90
C ASP A 134 28.07 6.60 19.32
N ASN A 135 26.77 6.31 19.50
CA ASN A 135 26.25 4.97 19.75
C ASN A 135 26.08 4.12 18.47
N GLN A 136 26.65 4.54 17.33
CA GLN A 136 26.67 3.82 16.05
C GLN A 136 25.30 3.66 15.37
N VAL A 137 24.35 4.56 15.63
CA VAL A 137 23.08 4.62 14.89
C VAL A 137 23.29 5.45 13.63
N LYS A 138 22.75 4.97 12.50
CA LYS A 138 22.82 5.69 11.22
C LYS A 138 21.53 6.45 10.97
N VAL A 139 21.62 7.77 10.91
CA VAL A 139 20.49 8.67 10.64
C VAL A 139 20.60 9.17 9.20
N ILE A 140 19.69 8.72 8.35
CA ILE A 140 19.64 9.02 6.92
C ILE A 140 18.66 10.17 6.69
N GLY A 141 19.20 11.34 6.31
CA GLY A 141 18.45 12.59 6.10
C GLY A 141 18.44 13.06 4.65
N TYR A 142 18.45 12.16 3.66
CA TYR A 142 18.42 12.58 2.26
C TYR A 142 17.15 13.38 1.92
N THR A 143 17.29 14.41 1.10
CA THR A 143 16.16 15.26 0.68
C THR A 143 15.63 14.89 -0.71
N ASP A 144 16.27 13.95 -1.38
CA ASP A 144 16.10 13.61 -2.79
C ASP A 144 15.68 12.14 -2.99
N PHE A 145 14.97 11.54 -2.05
CA PHE A 145 14.54 10.13 -2.13
C PHE A 145 13.91 9.74 -3.49
N PRO A 146 13.01 10.53 -4.11
CA PRO A 146 12.48 10.20 -5.44
C PRO A 146 13.57 10.18 -6.53
N ALA A 147 14.56 11.08 -6.46
CA ALA A 147 15.64 11.14 -7.43
C ALA A 147 16.55 9.90 -7.39
N ARG A 148 16.53 9.13 -6.29
CA ARG A 148 17.28 7.88 -6.11
C ARG A 148 16.58 6.67 -6.73
N LEU A 149 15.35 6.82 -7.19
CA LEU A 149 14.64 5.88 -8.06
C LEU A 149 14.21 6.57 -9.37
N PRO A 150 15.18 7.13 -10.14
CA PRO A 150 14.90 8.13 -11.16
C PRO A 150 14.01 7.59 -12.29
N THR A 151 14.19 6.33 -12.70
CA THR A 151 13.36 5.70 -13.73
C THR A 151 11.90 5.61 -13.32
N GLN A 152 11.62 5.16 -12.09
CA GLN A 152 10.26 5.00 -11.59
C GLN A 152 9.60 6.36 -11.33
N SER A 153 10.33 7.28 -10.71
CA SER A 153 9.84 8.63 -10.46
C SER A 153 9.52 9.38 -11.77
N SER A 154 10.38 9.27 -12.79
CA SER A 154 10.13 9.90 -14.10
C SER A 154 8.91 9.30 -14.79
N GLN A 155 8.74 7.98 -14.75
CA GLN A 155 7.60 7.30 -15.35
C GLN A 155 6.27 7.69 -14.68
N LEU A 156 6.21 7.67 -13.35
CA LEU A 156 5.01 8.01 -12.59
C LEU A 156 4.67 9.50 -12.71
N TYR A 157 5.68 10.38 -12.63
CA TYR A 157 5.48 11.81 -12.82
C TYR A 157 5.02 12.13 -14.24
N GLY A 158 5.64 11.53 -15.27
CA GLY A 158 5.19 11.65 -16.66
C GLY A 158 3.76 11.15 -16.86
N THR A 159 3.37 10.07 -16.19
CA THR A 159 1.99 9.57 -16.22
C THR A 159 1.01 10.58 -15.60
N ASN A 160 1.38 11.25 -14.51
CA ASN A 160 0.57 12.32 -13.92
C ASN A 160 0.40 13.50 -14.90
N LEU A 161 1.47 13.89 -15.61
CA LEU A 161 1.39 14.93 -16.65
C LEU A 161 0.49 14.50 -17.82
N VAL A 162 0.59 13.26 -18.27
CA VAL A 162 -0.31 12.72 -19.31
C VAL A 162 -1.77 12.76 -18.85
N ASN A 163 -2.05 12.43 -17.58
CA ASN A 163 -3.39 12.48 -17.04
C ASN A 163 -3.92 13.92 -16.91
N LEU A 164 -3.07 14.88 -16.55
CA LEU A 164 -3.40 16.30 -16.59
C LEU A 164 -3.69 16.78 -18.02
N LEU A 165 -2.88 16.38 -19.00
CA LEU A 165 -3.07 16.72 -20.41
C LEU A 165 -4.38 16.15 -20.98
N LYS A 166 -4.86 15.00 -20.49
CA LYS A 166 -6.18 14.47 -20.87
C LYS A 166 -7.33 15.36 -20.40
N LEU A 167 -7.19 16.05 -19.26
CA LEU A 167 -8.17 17.03 -18.79
C LEU A 167 -8.09 18.33 -19.57
N LEU A 168 -6.87 18.76 -19.92
CA LEU A 168 -6.62 19.97 -20.69
C LEU A 168 -7.00 19.86 -22.18
N ALA A 169 -6.94 18.67 -22.77
CA ALA A 169 -7.23 18.42 -24.17
C ALA A 169 -8.22 17.24 -24.32
N PRO A 170 -9.49 17.40 -23.89
CA PRO A 170 -10.47 16.32 -23.87
C PRO A 170 -10.77 15.77 -25.27
N ASN A 171 -10.67 16.63 -26.29
CA ASN A 171 -10.94 16.27 -27.69
C ASN A 171 -9.77 15.53 -28.37
N LYS A 172 -8.61 15.40 -27.70
CA LYS A 172 -7.39 14.76 -28.23
C LYS A 172 -6.88 15.36 -29.54
N ASP A 173 -7.21 16.62 -29.78
CA ASP A 173 -6.82 17.44 -30.93
C ASP A 173 -5.52 18.22 -30.70
N GLY A 174 -4.96 18.13 -29.49
CA GLY A 174 -3.77 18.87 -29.08
C GLY A 174 -4.05 20.34 -28.73
N GLN A 175 -5.31 20.77 -28.72
CA GLN A 175 -5.70 22.10 -28.26
C GLN A 175 -5.89 22.09 -26.74
N ILE A 176 -5.28 23.05 -26.06
CA ILE A 176 -5.37 23.19 -24.61
C ILE A 176 -6.52 24.12 -24.28
N GLU A 177 -7.48 23.61 -23.53
CA GLU A 177 -8.59 24.38 -22.98
C GLU A 177 -8.51 24.36 -21.45
N ILE A 178 -8.29 25.54 -20.85
CA ILE A 178 -8.27 25.69 -19.39
C ILE A 178 -9.69 26.05 -18.94
N ASN A 179 -10.48 25.02 -18.65
CA ASN A 179 -11.83 25.17 -18.10
C ASN A 179 -11.78 25.36 -16.57
N PHE A 180 -12.25 26.51 -16.07
CA PHE A 180 -12.30 26.79 -14.62
C PHE A 180 -13.52 26.20 -13.91
N ASP A 181 -14.47 25.62 -14.64
CA ASP A 181 -15.55 24.81 -14.06
C ASP A 181 -15.03 23.46 -13.56
N ASP A 182 -13.91 22.98 -14.13
CA ASP A 182 -13.19 21.82 -13.59
C ASP A 182 -12.36 22.26 -12.37
N VAL A 183 -12.74 21.74 -11.20
CA VAL A 183 -12.08 22.04 -9.92
C VAL A 183 -10.61 21.66 -9.88
N VAL A 184 -10.20 20.63 -10.64
CA VAL A 184 -8.80 20.20 -10.77
C VAL A 184 -8.02 21.22 -11.58
N LEU A 185 -8.54 21.64 -12.73
CA LEU A 185 -7.89 22.64 -13.58
C LEU A 185 -7.85 24.01 -12.90
N ARG A 186 -8.92 24.42 -12.22
CA ARG A 186 -8.94 25.64 -11.41
C ARG A 186 -7.93 25.59 -10.26
N GLY A 187 -7.76 24.43 -9.63
CA GLY A 187 -6.85 24.22 -8.51
C GLY A 187 -5.37 24.23 -8.92
N VAL A 188 -5.02 23.58 -10.03
CA VAL A 188 -3.63 23.47 -10.51
C VAL A 188 -3.14 24.73 -11.24
N THR A 189 -4.04 25.51 -11.83
CA THR A 189 -3.69 26.74 -12.56
C THR A 189 -3.43 27.89 -11.59
N VAL A 190 -2.16 28.23 -11.40
CA VAL A 190 -1.72 29.32 -10.50
C VAL A 190 -1.60 30.68 -11.19
N VAL A 191 -1.35 30.70 -12.51
CA VAL A 191 -1.25 31.91 -13.33
C VAL A 191 -1.95 31.64 -14.66
N ARG A 192 -2.71 32.62 -15.15
CA ARG A 192 -3.37 32.58 -16.46
C ARG A 192 -3.30 33.97 -17.09
N ASP A 193 -2.83 34.04 -18.34
CA ASP A 193 -2.76 35.29 -19.12
C ASP A 193 -2.04 36.46 -18.40
N GLY A 194 -1.06 36.13 -17.54
CA GLY A 194 -0.30 37.09 -16.74
C GLY A 194 -0.94 37.46 -15.40
N GLU A 195 -2.14 36.97 -15.10
CA GLU A 195 -2.84 37.21 -13.83
C GLU A 195 -2.65 36.05 -12.86
N LEU A 196 -2.44 36.36 -11.58
CA LEU A 196 -2.33 35.38 -10.51
C LEU A 196 -3.73 34.85 -10.13
N THR A 197 -3.95 33.56 -10.30
CA THR A 197 -5.22 32.87 -10.01
C THR A 197 -5.20 32.07 -8.70
N TRP A 198 -4.07 32.07 -7.98
CA TRP A 198 -3.93 31.47 -6.66
C TRP A 198 -4.26 32.48 -5.54
N PRO A 199 -4.93 32.08 -4.43
CA PRO A 199 -5.40 30.73 -4.09
C PRO A 199 -6.71 30.35 -4.80
N ALA A 200 -6.92 29.04 -4.99
CA ALA A 200 -8.19 28.54 -5.48
C ALA A 200 -9.29 28.68 -4.41
N PRO A 201 -10.55 28.94 -4.80
CA PRO A 201 -11.67 28.93 -3.86
C PRO A 201 -11.78 27.56 -3.18
N PRO A 202 -12.25 27.48 -1.93
CA PRO A 202 -12.50 26.20 -1.26
C PRO A 202 -13.41 25.33 -2.12
N ILE A 203 -13.00 24.09 -2.36
CA ILE A 203 -13.76 23.16 -3.20
C ILE A 203 -15.05 22.81 -2.45
N GLN A 204 -16.16 23.41 -2.85
CA GLN A 204 -17.49 23.01 -2.41
C GLN A 204 -17.90 21.79 -3.23
N VAL A 205 -17.40 20.61 -2.84
CA VAL A 205 -17.94 19.37 -3.40
C VAL A 205 -19.34 19.19 -2.80
N SER A 206 -20.36 19.67 -3.51
CA SER A 206 -21.73 19.18 -3.29
C SER A 206 -21.68 17.66 -3.46
N ALA A 207 -21.83 16.96 -2.33
CA ALA A 207 -21.77 15.51 -2.23
C ALA A 207 -20.36 14.91 -2.45
N GLN A 208 -19.64 14.68 -1.32
CA GLN A 208 -19.34 13.28 -1.02
C GLN A 208 -20.55 12.47 -1.47
N LEU A 209 -20.38 11.50 -2.37
CA LEU A 209 -21.31 10.39 -2.48
C LEU A 209 -21.59 9.95 -1.05
N GLN A 210 -22.70 10.47 -0.52
CA GLN A 210 -23.14 10.24 0.82
C GLN A 210 -23.41 8.77 0.80
N LYS A 211 -22.48 7.99 1.37
CA LYS A 211 -22.75 6.76 2.09
C LYS A 211 -24.02 6.06 1.59
N GLN A 212 -24.03 5.66 0.32
CA GLN A 212 -24.74 4.47 -0.11
C GLN A 212 -23.69 3.38 -0.20
N ALA A 213 -23.01 3.16 0.94
CA ALA A 213 -22.88 1.79 1.38
C ALA A 213 -24.32 1.28 1.52
N ALA A 214 -24.88 0.77 0.41
CA ALA A 214 -25.93 -0.21 0.52
C ALA A 214 -25.37 -1.25 1.49
N ALA A 215 -25.92 -1.27 2.70
CA ALA A 215 -25.69 -2.38 3.62
C ALA A 215 -25.80 -3.65 2.76
N PRO A 216 -24.84 -4.58 2.83
CA PRO A 216 -25.06 -5.90 2.27
C PRO A 216 -26.41 -6.33 2.84
N GLN A 217 -27.44 -6.40 1.98
CA GLN A 217 -28.68 -7.00 2.39
C GLN A 217 -28.27 -8.39 2.83
N ALA A 218 -28.37 -8.64 4.13
CA ALA A 218 -28.28 -9.97 4.66
C ALA A 218 -29.33 -10.76 3.90
N VAL A 219 -28.89 -11.50 2.89
CA VAL A 219 -29.66 -12.63 2.38
C VAL A 219 -29.86 -13.47 3.62
N LYS A 220 -31.07 -13.42 4.18
CA LYS A 220 -31.52 -14.40 5.15
C LYS A 220 -31.17 -15.72 4.49
N LYS A 221 -30.16 -16.42 5.01
CA LYS A 221 -30.09 -17.86 4.83
C LYS A 221 -31.39 -18.35 5.43
N GLU A 222 -32.37 -18.60 4.57
CA GLU A 222 -33.39 -19.57 4.90
C GLU A 222 -32.61 -20.84 5.24
N GLU A 223 -32.56 -21.15 6.53
CA GLU A 223 -32.27 -22.49 6.98
C GLU A 223 -33.25 -23.39 6.24
N LYS A 224 -32.74 -24.14 5.26
CA LYS A 224 -33.41 -25.36 4.83
C LYS A 224 -33.41 -26.29 6.03
N THR A 225 -34.45 -26.19 6.84
CA THR A 225 -34.82 -27.24 7.77
C THR A 225 -35.03 -28.49 6.94
N CYS A 226 -34.18 -29.50 7.19
CA CYS A 226 -34.40 -30.84 6.67
C CYS A 226 -35.79 -31.28 7.16
N ARG A 227 -36.77 -31.34 6.25
CA ARG A 227 -38.04 -32.01 6.56
C ARG A 227 -37.75 -33.49 6.81
N PRO A 228 -38.26 -34.08 7.89
CA PRO A 228 -38.09 -35.50 8.17
C PRO A 228 -38.74 -36.34 7.06
N SER A 229 -38.11 -37.48 6.76
CA SER A 229 -38.33 -38.36 5.61
C SER A 229 -39.63 -39.18 5.67
N SER A 230 -40.77 -38.58 6.00
CA SER A 230 -42.06 -39.29 6.10
C SER A 230 -43.21 -38.72 5.25
N GLU A 231 -42.96 -37.76 4.35
CA GLU A 231 -44.01 -37.19 3.46
C GLU A 231 -43.73 -37.37 1.96
N ILE A 232 -42.97 -38.41 1.57
CA ILE A 232 -42.69 -38.72 0.14
C ILE A 232 -43.81 -39.55 -0.54
N TRP A 233 -44.92 -39.84 0.15
CA TRP A 233 -45.99 -40.72 -0.35
C TRP A 233 -47.35 -40.04 -0.61
N ARG A 234 -47.38 -38.73 -0.88
CA ARG A 234 -48.62 -38.01 -1.25
C ARG A 234 -48.39 -36.93 -2.30
N ASP A 235 -47.82 -37.29 -3.45
CA ASP A 235 -48.17 -36.63 -4.71
C ASP A 235 -47.67 -37.46 -5.90
N GLY A 236 -48.30 -38.63 -6.05
CA GLY A 236 -48.31 -39.36 -7.30
C GLY A 236 -49.54 -38.94 -8.10
N SER A 237 -49.39 -38.03 -9.05
CA SER A 237 -50.01 -38.13 -10.37
C SER A 237 -49.70 -36.91 -11.22
N SER A 238 -49.39 -37.16 -12.49
CA SER A 238 -49.57 -36.22 -13.60
C SER A 238 -48.47 -35.17 -13.81
N ARG A 239 -47.41 -35.56 -14.53
CA ARG A 239 -47.11 -35.08 -15.91
C ARG A 239 -45.62 -35.18 -16.24
N CYS A 240 -45.23 -36.34 -16.79
CA CYS A 240 -44.13 -36.40 -17.75
C CYS A 240 -44.65 -35.80 -19.08
N ALA A 241 -44.17 -34.64 -19.47
CA ALA A 241 -44.22 -34.16 -20.85
C ALA A 241 -43.18 -33.04 -21.04
N VAL A 242 -42.06 -33.38 -21.65
CA VAL A 242 -41.16 -32.41 -22.30
C VAL A 242 -41.82 -31.96 -23.61
N PRO A 243 -41.76 -30.67 -23.98
CA PRO A 243 -41.81 -30.33 -25.38
C PRO A 243 -40.51 -29.67 -25.87
N MET A 244 -40.07 -30.25 -26.98
CA MET A 244 -39.17 -29.74 -28.00
C MET A 244 -39.80 -28.52 -28.72
N ALA A 245 -38.93 -27.61 -29.18
CA ALA A 245 -39.14 -26.57 -30.21
C ALA A 245 -39.80 -25.22 -29.80
N CYS A 246 -38.98 -24.17 -29.83
CA CYS A 246 -39.24 -22.97 -30.63
C CYS A 246 -37.91 -22.23 -30.87
N ILE A 247 -37.27 -22.56 -32.00
CA ILE A 247 -36.24 -21.75 -32.66
C ILE A 247 -36.98 -20.71 -33.48
N CYS A 248 -36.79 -19.43 -33.19
CA CYS A 248 -36.93 -18.35 -34.17
C CYS A 248 -36.28 -17.06 -33.63
N GLY A 249 -35.26 -16.56 -34.35
CA GLY A 249 -34.86 -15.15 -34.29
C GLY A 249 -33.47 -14.86 -33.73
N SER A 250 -32.59 -14.35 -34.62
CA SER A 250 -31.30 -13.69 -34.38
C SER A 250 -30.17 -14.52 -33.75
N GLY A 251 -29.47 -15.24 -34.63
CA GLY A 251 -28.13 -15.76 -34.38
C GLY A 251 -27.05 -14.68 -34.38
N SER A 252 -25.86 -15.13 -33.94
CA SER A 252 -24.54 -14.46 -34.06
C SER A 252 -23.99 -13.69 -32.86
N VAL A 253 -24.07 -14.23 -31.62
CA VAL A 253 -23.07 -13.90 -30.56
C VAL A 253 -22.71 -15.09 -29.63
N PHE A 254 -23.51 -16.16 -29.56
CA PHE A 254 -23.32 -17.19 -28.52
C PHE A 254 -22.34 -18.35 -28.82
N ILE A 255 -21.73 -18.44 -30.01
CA ILE A 255 -20.85 -19.56 -30.40
C ILE A 255 -19.38 -19.37 -29.98
N ALA A 256 -18.95 -18.15 -29.60
CA ALA A 256 -17.56 -17.91 -29.18
C ALA A 256 -17.25 -18.33 -27.73
N PHE A 257 -18.24 -18.33 -26.83
CA PHE A 257 -17.99 -18.56 -25.40
C PHE A 257 -17.93 -20.04 -24.98
N TYR A 258 -18.58 -20.95 -25.71
CA TYR A 258 -18.59 -22.38 -25.33
C TYR A 258 -17.36 -23.17 -25.84
N ARG A 259 -16.64 -22.64 -26.83
CA ARG A 259 -15.49 -23.31 -27.46
C ARG A 259 -14.14 -23.01 -26.79
N ILE A 260 -14.07 -22.01 -25.92
CA ILE A 260 -12.85 -21.67 -25.16
C ILE A 260 -12.84 -22.35 -23.78
N ARG A 261 -14.01 -22.50 -23.15
CA ARG A 261 -14.11 -23.08 -21.80
C ARG A 261 -13.88 -24.60 -21.75
N SER A 262 -14.13 -25.30 -22.85
CA SER A 262 -13.86 -26.74 -23.00
C SER A 262 -12.40 -27.08 -23.40
N ARG A 263 -11.61 -26.09 -23.88
CA ARG A 263 -10.18 -26.28 -24.18
C ARG A 263 -9.23 -25.92 -23.03
N LEU A 264 -9.67 -25.14 -22.05
CA LEU A 264 -8.86 -24.86 -20.85
C LEU A 264 -8.96 -25.95 -19.78
N CYS A 265 -10.14 -26.56 -19.60
CA CYS A 265 -10.34 -27.57 -18.54
C CYS A 265 -9.57 -28.87 -18.82
N GLY A 266 -9.38 -29.26 -20.09
CA GLY A 266 -8.63 -30.46 -20.47
C GLY A 266 -7.10 -30.33 -20.42
N ARG A 267 -6.55 -29.12 -20.31
CA ARG A 267 -5.08 -28.90 -20.25
C ARG A 267 -4.54 -28.74 -18.82
N VAL A 268 -5.40 -28.50 -17.84
CA VAL A 268 -4.99 -28.39 -16.42
C VAL A 268 -4.97 -29.76 -15.72
N LEU A 269 -5.75 -30.73 -16.18
CA LEU A 269 -5.82 -32.08 -15.61
C LEU A 269 -4.79 -33.08 -16.16
N CYS A 270 -3.98 -32.72 -17.15
CA CYS A 270 -2.97 -33.61 -17.75
C CYS A 270 -1.51 -33.10 -17.58
N GLY A 271 -1.30 -32.04 -16.78
CA GLY A 271 0.03 -31.48 -16.50
C GLY A 271 0.58 -31.79 -15.10
N LEU A 272 -0.18 -32.50 -14.26
CA LEU A 272 0.21 -32.90 -12.90
C LEU A 272 0.97 -34.24 -12.84
N GLU A 273 1.21 -34.89 -13.98
CA GLU A 273 2.08 -36.04 -14.10
C GLU A 273 3.05 -35.81 -15.26
N ARG A 274 4.35 -35.71 -14.93
CA ARG A 274 5.53 -35.47 -15.79
C ARG A 274 5.92 -34.00 -15.99
N GLN A 275 6.74 -33.47 -15.08
CA GLN A 275 7.75 -32.49 -15.47
C GLN A 275 9.12 -33.18 -15.67
N PRO A 276 9.71 -33.12 -16.87
CA PRO A 276 11.13 -33.40 -17.06
C PRO A 276 11.98 -32.24 -16.51
N ARG A 277 13.08 -32.56 -15.84
CA ARG A 277 14.08 -31.59 -15.38
C ARG A 277 14.62 -30.79 -16.58
N THR A 278 14.26 -29.52 -16.69
CA THR A 278 14.89 -28.58 -17.64
C THR A 278 16.01 -27.83 -16.94
N THR A 279 17.24 -28.19 -17.31
CA THR A 279 18.48 -27.51 -16.97
C THR A 279 18.64 -26.23 -17.80
N TYR A 280 18.98 -25.12 -17.15
CA TYR A 280 19.50 -23.93 -17.85
C TYR A 280 20.98 -24.13 -18.19
N PRO A 281 21.47 -23.62 -19.34
CA PRO A 281 22.87 -23.73 -19.69
C PRO A 281 23.69 -22.77 -18.81
N ILE A 282 24.49 -23.35 -17.91
CA ILE A 282 25.63 -22.69 -17.28
C ILE A 282 26.89 -23.24 -17.94
N ASN A 283 27.71 -22.33 -18.47
CA ASN A 283 29.07 -22.61 -18.91
C ASN A 283 29.88 -23.20 -17.75
N GLY A 284 30.69 -24.21 -18.06
CA GLY A 284 31.74 -24.73 -17.18
C GLY A 284 31.35 -25.97 -16.39
N GLY A 285 31.95 -27.11 -16.74
CA GLY A 285 31.64 -28.42 -16.17
C GLY A 285 32.08 -28.58 -14.71
N ASN A 286 31.17 -29.06 -13.87
CA ASN A 286 31.31 -30.26 -13.03
C ASN A 286 30.02 -30.46 -12.23
N LYS A 287 29.47 -31.69 -12.26
CA LYS A 287 28.18 -32.05 -11.67
C LYS A 287 28.34 -32.44 -10.19
N CYS A 288 27.65 -31.75 -9.28
CA CYS A 288 27.32 -32.25 -7.93
C CYS A 288 25.86 -31.92 -7.59
N ASP A 289 25.12 -32.91 -7.06
CA ASP A 289 23.68 -32.89 -6.81
C ASP A 289 23.33 -32.31 -5.41
N PHE A 290 22.20 -31.62 -5.32
CA PHE A 290 21.82 -30.66 -4.28
C PHE A 290 21.30 -31.29 -2.97
N ARG A 291 21.65 -32.56 -2.70
CA ARG A 291 21.21 -33.29 -1.49
C ARG A 291 22.27 -33.49 -0.42
N ASP A 292 23.53 -33.11 -0.66
CA ASP A 292 24.62 -33.27 0.30
C ASP A 292 25.01 -32.00 1.09
N TYR A 293 24.34 -30.86 0.86
CA TYR A 293 24.75 -29.59 1.46
C TYR A 293 24.35 -29.41 2.93
N HIS A 294 23.44 -30.24 3.47
CA HIS A 294 22.97 -30.12 4.86
C HIS A 294 23.69 -31.02 5.88
N ARG A 295 24.76 -31.74 5.49
CA ARG A 295 25.52 -32.63 6.40
C ARG A 295 26.97 -32.24 6.66
N ARG A 296 27.48 -31.13 6.13
CA ARG A 296 28.87 -30.72 6.32
C ARG A 296 29.02 -29.22 6.58
N CYS A 297 28.49 -28.77 7.70
CA CYS A 297 28.97 -27.55 8.36
C CYS A 297 28.93 -27.79 9.87
N GLY A 298 29.79 -28.71 10.32
CA GLY A 298 30.14 -28.91 11.71
C GLY A 298 31.66 -28.95 11.82
N ILE A 299 32.20 -27.92 12.49
CA ILE A 299 33.49 -27.90 13.21
C ILE A 299 34.79 -28.02 12.35
N THR A 300 35.58 -26.92 12.32
CA THR A 300 37.02 -26.80 12.69
C THR A 300 37.86 -25.85 11.79
N ASN A 301 38.39 -24.80 12.44
CA ASN A 301 39.73 -24.18 12.36
C ASN A 301 40.57 -24.16 11.04
N CYS A 302 40.88 -22.92 10.58
CA CYS A 302 42.20 -22.33 10.20
C CYS A 302 43.15 -23.01 9.16
N PRO A 303 44.20 -22.32 8.62
CA PRO A 303 44.33 -21.00 7.99
C PRO A 303 45.15 -21.03 6.66
N THR A 304 45.50 -19.84 6.12
CA THR A 304 46.67 -19.44 5.28
C THR A 304 46.49 -19.05 3.80
N ASP A 305 46.83 -17.78 3.55
CA ASP A 305 47.64 -17.19 2.46
C ASP A 305 47.63 -17.80 1.05
N ARG A 306 47.11 -17.02 0.09
CA ARG A 306 47.88 -16.37 -0.99
C ARG A 306 47.03 -15.36 -1.76
#